data_AF-A0AAU3W8A8-F1
#
_entry.id   AF-A0AAU3W8A8-F1
#
_cell.length_a   1.000
_cell.length_b   1.000
_cell.length_c   1.000
_cell.angle_alpha   90.00
_cell.angle_beta   90.00
_cell.angle_gamma   90.00
#
_symmetry.space_group_name_H-M   'P 1'
#
loop_
_entity.id
_entity.type
_entity.pdbx_description
1 polymer ?
#
loop_
_entity_poly.entity_id
_entity_poly.type
_entity_poly.pdbx_seq_one_letter_code
_entity_poly.pdbx_strand_id
1 'polypeptide(L)'
;MAPGVPGAASRTSASADPSPTDTGAEAAGPLERGLAVLRIMADAPHPMRPGDLARATGLARSAVDRVTATLTHLGHLRAEGRELVLAPRLMEFGNAYLDASGLSHALRPGLERLTRTLDESVSAIVLDGCDARIVGKAVPPGRVIPLGFRVGDLLPAERCAAGAVLATGWEPDTYDVWRARRAADPLDTGFPAVPTRRTAPGPERTEADFAAWTSAAAANGWALDDQLVAPGLVALAVPVRDPDGRPVCAISVLAHTSRHGGDELRAHALAALTAAAQDIADELYGTAPAAAPAPPAAPAYTDAKPELGPSFLQALARGLAVLAALGRRRGGLTLAEAAEAAGLSYPSTRRNLLTLRQLGYVEQRARRFLPAPRVLELGYARLSTLTLADIAQPHLADLAGQVRESTSLAVLDGAEVRYVARVAAEQITSARITPGTRLPAYATSMGRVLLADLPEADRQERIGALRPQALTPHTLTSAAALGAALDRVASEGFALVEQELEAGLRSLAVPVRDRSGRAVGALNVALHAGPESPEHTRDTVLPALRACVARIEADLAVAFAEAPVQTG
;
A
#
# COMPACT_ATOMS: atom_id res chain seq x y z
N MET A 1 71.04 42.24 27.53
CA MET A 1 70.12 42.53 28.64
C MET A 1 68.77 41.94 28.29
N ALA A 2 68.33 40.93 29.07
CA ALA A 2 67.00 40.29 29.12
C ALA A 2 66.26 39.96 27.79
N PRO A 3 66.07 38.66 27.46
CA PRO A 3 65.27 38.19 26.34
C PRO A 3 63.80 37.91 26.73
N GLY A 4 62.95 37.76 25.71
CA GLY A 4 61.49 37.70 25.80
C GLY A 4 60.86 36.41 26.34
N VAL A 5 59.59 36.61 26.73
CA VAL A 5 58.40 35.74 26.84
C VAL A 5 58.58 34.21 26.79
N PRO A 6 58.07 33.45 27.79
CA PRO A 6 57.99 32.00 27.72
C PRO A 6 56.63 31.48 27.21
N GLY A 7 56.72 30.70 26.14
CA GLY A 7 56.06 29.42 25.82
C GLY A 7 54.70 29.04 26.45
N ALA A 8 53.67 29.00 25.60
CA ALA A 8 52.44 28.26 25.81
C ALA A 8 52.65 26.75 25.55
N ALA A 9 52.15 25.92 26.46
CA ALA A 9 52.25 24.47 26.38
C ALA A 9 51.36 23.87 25.29
N SER A 10 52.00 23.04 24.46
CA SER A 10 51.44 22.18 23.42
C SER A 10 50.39 21.20 23.97
N ARG A 11 49.19 21.23 23.38
CA ARG A 11 48.32 20.05 23.26
C ARG A 11 48.08 19.80 21.78
N THR A 12 48.76 18.79 21.26
CA THR A 12 48.54 18.17 19.96
C THR A 12 47.14 17.59 19.90
N SER A 13 46.22 18.26 19.18
CA SER A 13 44.99 17.64 18.71
C SER A 13 45.34 16.76 17.51
N ALA A 14 45.40 15.45 17.73
CA ALA A 14 45.42 14.49 16.64
C ALA A 14 44.18 14.71 15.77
N SER A 15 44.38 15.04 14.50
CA SER A 15 43.33 15.05 13.49
C SER A 15 42.85 13.60 13.31
N ALA A 16 41.62 13.34 13.73
CA ALA A 16 40.92 12.13 13.32
C ALA A 16 40.60 12.27 11.83
N ASP A 17 41.26 11.43 11.01
CA ASP A 17 40.90 11.22 9.61
C ASP A 17 39.43 10.77 9.53
N PRO A 18 38.62 11.33 8.61
CA PRO A 18 37.27 10.85 8.40
C PRO A 18 37.30 9.44 7.81
N SER A 19 36.64 8.51 8.51
CA SER A 19 36.40 7.14 8.08
C SER A 19 35.74 7.07 6.69
N PRO A 20 36.13 6.13 5.81
CA PRO A 20 35.74 6.07 4.40
C PRO A 20 34.28 5.71 4.11
N THR A 21 33.40 5.68 5.12
CA THR A 21 31.97 5.38 4.98
C THR A 21 31.08 6.61 4.84
N ASP A 22 31.60 7.82 5.11
CA ASP A 22 30.78 9.05 5.23
C ASP A 22 30.57 9.80 3.89
N THR A 23 31.40 9.54 2.88
CA THR A 23 31.42 10.31 1.62
C THR A 23 30.45 9.81 0.54
N GLY A 24 30.00 8.56 0.61
CA GLY A 24 29.13 7.96 -0.41
C GLY A 24 27.68 8.43 -0.37
N ALA A 25 27.14 8.70 0.83
CA ALA A 25 25.75 9.11 1.02
C ALA A 25 25.52 10.60 0.69
N GLU A 26 26.53 11.46 0.88
CA GLU A 26 26.41 12.90 0.60
C GLU A 26 26.52 13.24 -0.89
N ALA A 27 27.24 12.39 -1.66
CA ALA A 27 27.36 12.46 -3.11
C ALA A 27 26.06 12.10 -3.87
N ALA A 28 25.10 11.47 -3.19
CA ALA A 28 23.85 11.00 -3.77
C ALA A 28 22.91 12.16 -4.15
N GLY A 29 22.20 12.05 -5.27
CA GLY A 29 21.22 13.04 -5.71
C GLY A 29 19.97 13.11 -4.81
N PRO A 30 19.15 14.18 -4.87
CA PRO A 30 17.93 14.28 -4.05
C PRO A 30 16.93 13.12 -4.20
N LEU A 31 16.85 12.54 -5.41
CA LEU A 31 16.01 11.37 -5.69
C LEU A 31 16.49 10.13 -4.91
N GLU A 32 17.79 9.86 -4.96
CA GLU A 32 18.43 8.73 -4.27
C GLU A 32 18.23 8.83 -2.76
N ARG A 33 18.43 10.03 -2.19
CA ARG A 33 18.19 10.28 -0.75
C ARG A 33 16.73 10.07 -0.36
N GLY A 34 15.79 10.52 -1.20
CA GLY A 34 14.36 10.32 -0.97
C GLY A 34 13.97 8.85 -0.97
N LEU A 35 14.46 8.08 -1.95
CA LEU A 35 14.23 6.63 -2.02
C LEU A 35 14.87 5.90 -0.83
N ALA A 36 16.05 6.31 -0.39
CA ALA A 36 16.69 5.76 0.81
C ALA A 36 15.86 6.01 2.08
N VAL A 37 15.32 7.23 2.26
CA VAL A 37 14.41 7.54 3.38
C VAL A 37 13.15 6.67 3.33
N LEU A 38 12.53 6.51 2.16
CA LEU A 38 11.33 5.69 1.99
C LEU A 38 11.59 4.20 2.31
N ARG A 39 12.73 3.65 1.89
CA ARG A 39 13.13 2.28 2.22
C ARG A 39 13.28 2.07 3.73
N ILE A 40 14.02 2.95 4.40
CA ILE A 40 14.18 2.87 5.86
C ILE A 40 12.83 2.98 6.57
N MET A 41 11.95 3.85 6.08
CA MET A 41 10.58 3.98 6.61
C MET A 41 9.69 2.76 6.34
N ALA A 42 9.95 2.03 5.25
CA ALA A 42 9.23 0.80 4.93
C ALA A 42 9.62 -0.34 5.87
N ASP A 43 10.91 -0.45 6.21
CA ASP A 43 11.45 -1.47 7.10
C ASP A 43 11.25 -1.14 8.59
N ALA A 44 10.96 0.12 8.93
CA ALA A 44 10.79 0.55 10.30
C ALA A 44 9.49 -0.02 10.93
N PRO A 45 9.58 -0.69 12.10
CA PRO A 45 8.41 -1.26 12.76
C PRO A 45 7.51 -0.22 13.45
N HIS A 46 7.98 1.03 13.60
CA HIS A 46 7.28 2.10 14.30
C HIS A 46 7.41 3.43 13.53
N PRO A 47 6.53 4.42 13.80
CA PRO A 47 6.73 5.79 13.34
C PRO A 47 8.15 6.30 13.69
N MET A 48 8.77 7.03 12.77
CA MET A 48 10.15 7.49 12.94
C MET A 48 10.23 8.98 13.13
N ARG A 49 11.10 9.44 14.03
CA ARG A 49 11.44 10.86 14.10
C ARG A 49 12.47 11.16 13.03
N PRO A 50 12.47 12.38 12.47
CA PRO A 50 13.44 12.67 11.42
C PRO A 50 14.90 12.74 11.93
N GLY A 51 15.13 12.76 13.26
CA GLY A 51 16.45 12.50 13.84
C GLY A 51 16.90 11.03 13.74
N ASP A 52 15.97 10.09 13.89
CA ASP A 52 16.25 8.66 13.71
C ASP A 52 16.52 8.34 12.24
N LEU A 53 15.78 8.98 11.33
CA LEU A 53 16.04 8.90 9.88
C LEU A 53 17.43 9.43 9.52
N ALA A 54 17.89 10.52 10.12
CA ALA A 54 19.25 11.02 9.89
C ALA A 54 20.31 10.01 10.32
N ARG A 55 20.13 9.38 11.50
CA ARG A 55 21.04 8.33 11.98
C ARG A 55 21.04 7.09 11.08
N ALA A 56 19.86 6.64 10.67
CA ALA A 56 19.70 5.43 9.88
C ALA A 56 20.17 5.60 8.42
N THR A 57 19.97 6.78 7.83
CA THR A 57 20.40 7.08 6.45
C THR A 57 21.85 7.55 6.35
N GLY A 58 22.46 8.01 7.45
CA GLY A 58 23.73 8.73 7.43
C GLY A 58 23.63 10.15 6.83
N LEU A 59 22.44 10.64 6.53
CA LEU A 59 22.26 11.97 5.94
C LEU A 59 22.27 13.08 7.01
N ALA A 60 22.79 14.25 6.64
CA ALA A 60 22.68 15.45 7.46
C ALA A 60 21.21 15.76 7.80
N ARG A 61 20.95 16.21 9.04
CA ARG A 61 19.61 16.52 9.55
C ARG A 61 18.81 17.45 8.62
N SER A 62 19.47 18.48 8.09
CA SER A 62 18.88 19.44 7.16
C SER A 62 18.53 18.84 5.79
N ALA A 63 19.22 17.78 5.35
CA ALA A 63 18.86 17.05 4.14
C ALA A 63 17.62 16.19 4.40
N VAL A 64 17.57 15.49 5.53
CA VAL A 64 16.39 14.69 5.94
C VAL A 64 15.16 15.57 6.05
N ASP A 65 15.24 16.73 6.72
CA ASP A 65 14.09 17.62 6.89
C ASP A 65 13.52 18.10 5.54
N ARG A 66 14.36 18.38 4.55
CA ARG A 66 13.90 18.75 3.21
C ARG A 66 13.30 17.58 2.44
N VAL A 67 13.89 16.39 2.56
CA VAL A 67 13.36 15.17 1.96
C VAL A 67 11.99 14.85 2.55
N THR A 68 11.86 14.82 3.86
CA THR A 68 10.61 14.47 4.54
C THR A 68 9.54 15.53 4.32
N ALA A 69 9.88 16.82 4.31
CA ALA A 69 8.95 17.89 3.93
C ALA A 69 8.43 17.71 2.50
N THR A 70 9.32 17.40 1.55
CA THR A 70 8.95 17.13 0.15
C THR A 70 8.03 15.91 0.06
N LEU A 71 8.38 14.79 0.71
CA LEU A 71 7.58 13.57 0.68
C LEU A 71 6.23 13.73 1.40
N THR A 72 6.16 14.57 2.44
CA THR A 72 4.91 14.89 3.15
C THR A 72 4.00 15.72 2.27
N HIS A 73 4.54 16.72 1.59
CA HIS A 73 3.78 17.54 0.63
C HIS A 73 3.24 16.71 -0.54
N LEU A 74 4.02 15.77 -1.05
CA LEU A 74 3.58 14.83 -2.09
C LEU A 74 2.57 13.79 -1.58
N GLY A 75 2.35 13.71 -0.26
CA GLY A 75 1.44 12.75 0.37
C GLY A 75 1.99 11.34 0.50
N HIS A 76 3.30 11.13 0.36
CA HIS A 76 3.96 9.83 0.56
C HIS A 76 4.30 9.57 2.03
N LEU A 77 4.46 10.64 2.81
CA LEU A 77 4.59 10.60 4.27
C LEU A 77 3.49 11.44 4.92
N ARG A 78 3.19 11.15 6.18
CA ARG A 78 2.38 12.01 7.05
C ARG A 78 3.12 12.26 8.37
N ALA A 79 2.95 13.45 8.92
CA ALA A 79 3.36 13.77 10.28
C ALA A 79 2.29 13.35 11.31
N GLU A 80 2.71 12.61 12.33
CA GLU A 80 1.92 12.28 13.51
C GLU A 80 2.62 12.88 14.73
N GLY A 81 2.22 14.09 15.12
CA GLY A 81 2.93 14.87 16.13
C GLY A 81 4.36 15.19 15.69
N ARG A 82 5.35 14.51 16.30
CA ARG A 82 6.79 14.69 15.99
C ARG A 82 7.38 13.54 15.17
N GLU A 83 6.55 12.55 14.83
CA GLU A 83 6.93 11.34 14.14
C GLU A 83 6.37 11.35 12.72
N LEU A 84 6.96 10.53 11.86
CA LEU A 84 6.59 10.37 10.46
C LEU A 84 6.15 8.94 10.21
N VAL A 85 5.09 8.79 9.43
CA VAL A 85 4.56 7.52 8.97
C VAL A 85 4.43 7.52 7.44
N LEU A 86 4.46 6.33 6.84
CA LEU A 86 4.12 6.17 5.42
C LEU A 86 2.64 6.45 5.21
N ALA A 87 2.31 7.14 4.12
CA ALA A 87 0.94 7.49 3.76
C ALA A 87 0.45 6.65 2.56
N PRO A 88 -0.88 6.41 2.44
CA PRO A 88 -1.45 5.51 1.42
C PRO A 88 -1.05 5.82 -0.01
N ARG A 89 -0.91 7.10 -0.38
CA ARG A 89 -0.52 7.50 -1.76
C ARG A 89 0.81 6.92 -2.21
N LEU A 90 1.71 6.54 -1.30
CA LEU A 90 2.97 5.88 -1.65
C LEU A 90 2.77 4.55 -2.40
N MET A 91 1.62 3.89 -2.25
CA MET A 91 1.29 2.68 -3.01
C MET A 91 1.15 2.92 -4.51
N GLU A 92 1.03 4.18 -4.98
CA GLU A 92 0.93 4.50 -6.42
C GLU A 92 2.12 3.95 -7.23
N PHE A 93 3.31 3.85 -6.64
CA PHE A 93 4.48 3.29 -7.34
C PHE A 93 4.37 1.78 -7.50
N GLY A 94 3.86 1.08 -6.49
CA GLY A 94 3.56 -0.35 -6.56
C GLY A 94 2.45 -0.64 -7.56
N ASN A 95 1.37 0.14 -7.53
CA ASN A 95 0.27 0.04 -8.49
C ASN A 95 0.79 0.31 -9.92
N ALA A 96 1.67 1.29 -10.11
CA ALA A 96 2.27 1.55 -11.41
C ALA A 96 3.04 0.34 -11.97
N TYR A 97 3.76 -0.41 -11.12
CA TYR A 97 4.38 -1.67 -11.52
C TYR A 97 3.33 -2.73 -11.91
N LEU A 98 2.32 -2.93 -11.06
CA LEU A 98 1.26 -3.92 -11.25
C LEU A 98 0.45 -3.67 -12.52
N ASP A 99 0.17 -2.40 -12.83
CA ASP A 99 -0.53 -1.96 -14.04
C ASP A 99 0.34 -2.11 -15.29
N ALA A 100 1.59 -1.61 -15.24
CA ALA A 100 2.50 -1.66 -16.39
C ALA A 100 2.89 -3.10 -16.76
N SER A 101 3.01 -3.99 -15.77
CA SER A 101 3.30 -5.41 -16.01
C SER A 101 2.09 -6.15 -16.59
N GLY A 102 0.87 -5.67 -16.33
CA GLY A 102 -0.39 -6.38 -16.65
C GLY A 102 -0.65 -7.59 -15.74
N LEU A 103 0.20 -7.81 -14.73
CA LEU A 103 0.11 -8.94 -13.82
C LEU A 103 -1.15 -8.86 -12.96
N SER A 104 -1.53 -7.68 -12.46
CA SER A 104 -2.67 -7.59 -11.53
C SER A 104 -3.98 -8.11 -12.14
N HIS A 105 -4.26 -7.69 -13.38
CA HIS A 105 -5.45 -8.11 -14.12
C HIS A 105 -5.48 -9.62 -14.34
N ALA A 106 -4.36 -10.19 -14.82
CA ALA A 106 -4.27 -11.60 -15.15
C ALA A 106 -4.22 -12.53 -13.92
N LEU A 107 -3.57 -12.09 -12.84
CA LEU A 107 -3.35 -12.95 -11.67
C LEU A 107 -4.62 -13.13 -10.84
N ARG A 108 -5.38 -12.05 -10.60
CA ARG A 108 -6.43 -12.04 -9.57
C ARG A 108 -7.50 -13.13 -9.76
N PRO A 109 -8.14 -13.29 -10.94
CA PRO A 109 -9.15 -14.32 -11.11
C PRO A 109 -8.58 -15.74 -10.92
N GLY A 110 -7.34 -15.98 -11.36
CA GLY A 110 -6.65 -17.25 -11.21
C GLY A 110 -6.35 -17.58 -9.75
N LEU A 111 -5.79 -16.62 -9.01
CA LEU A 111 -5.47 -16.78 -7.59
C LEU A 111 -6.73 -17.04 -6.75
N GLU A 112 -7.82 -16.29 -6.97
CA GLU A 112 -9.08 -16.49 -6.25
C GLU A 112 -9.74 -17.84 -6.54
N ARG A 113 -9.67 -18.33 -7.80
CA ARG A 113 -10.13 -19.67 -8.16
C ARG A 113 -9.29 -20.74 -7.47
N LEU A 114 -7.97 -20.62 -7.50
CA LEU A 114 -7.04 -21.56 -6.86
C LEU A 114 -7.27 -21.63 -5.35
N THR A 115 -7.33 -20.48 -4.67
CA THR A 115 -7.58 -20.43 -3.22
C THR A 115 -8.89 -21.11 -2.84
N ARG A 116 -9.97 -20.92 -3.62
CA ARG A 116 -11.25 -21.63 -3.38
C ARG A 116 -11.16 -23.13 -3.67
N THR A 117 -10.38 -23.52 -4.67
CA THR A 117 -10.26 -24.93 -5.09
C THR A 117 -9.41 -25.74 -4.13
N LEU A 118 -8.30 -25.16 -3.67
CA LEU A 118 -7.32 -25.83 -2.81
C LEU A 118 -7.60 -25.62 -1.32
N ASP A 119 -8.44 -24.64 -0.95
CA ASP A 119 -8.56 -24.17 0.44
C ASP A 119 -7.19 -23.80 1.06
N GLU A 120 -6.33 -23.22 0.21
CA GLU A 120 -4.95 -22.88 0.53
C GLU A 120 -4.58 -21.45 0.16
N SER A 121 -3.52 -20.96 0.80
CA SER A 121 -2.96 -19.65 0.50
C SER A 121 -2.14 -19.72 -0.77
N VAL A 122 -2.42 -18.83 -1.72
CA VAL A 122 -1.77 -18.81 -3.02
C VAL A 122 -1.15 -17.45 -3.25
N SER A 123 0.08 -17.44 -3.75
CA SER A 123 0.86 -16.23 -4.04
C SER A 123 1.34 -16.25 -5.48
N ALA A 124 1.39 -15.08 -6.09
CA ALA A 124 2.09 -14.84 -7.34
C ALA A 124 3.39 -14.10 -7.05
N ILE A 125 4.50 -14.57 -7.63
CA ILE A 125 5.86 -14.18 -7.28
C ILE A 125 6.64 -13.90 -8.56
N VAL A 126 7.47 -12.86 -8.58
CA VAL A 126 8.33 -12.49 -9.72
C VAL A 126 9.78 -12.35 -9.26
N LEU A 127 10.72 -12.30 -10.21
CA LEU A 127 12.10 -11.95 -9.89
C LEU A 127 12.24 -10.45 -9.63
N ASP A 128 12.97 -10.10 -8.58
CA ASP A 128 13.50 -8.78 -8.32
C ASP A 128 15.02 -8.90 -8.13
N GLY A 129 15.77 -8.54 -9.18
CA GLY A 129 17.18 -8.88 -9.29
C GLY A 129 17.36 -10.40 -9.28
N CYS A 130 18.10 -10.91 -8.29
CA CYS A 130 18.31 -12.34 -8.08
C CYS A 130 17.38 -12.98 -7.04
N ASP A 131 16.40 -12.25 -6.52
CA ASP A 131 15.53 -12.71 -5.44
C ASP A 131 14.06 -12.65 -5.84
N ALA A 132 13.17 -13.14 -4.99
CA ALA A 132 11.78 -13.41 -5.35
C ALA A 132 10.82 -12.49 -4.59
N ARG A 133 10.06 -11.67 -5.31
CA ARG A 133 9.11 -10.71 -4.72
C ARG A 133 7.67 -11.12 -4.93
N ILE A 134 6.87 -11.10 -3.86
CA ILE A 134 5.43 -11.37 -3.94
C ILE A 134 4.71 -10.18 -4.56
N VAL A 135 3.92 -10.42 -5.60
CA VAL A 135 3.18 -9.38 -6.36
C VAL A 135 1.66 -9.59 -6.32
N GLY A 136 1.21 -10.76 -5.89
CA GLY A 136 -0.21 -11.06 -5.70
C GLY A 136 -0.38 -12.13 -4.63
N LYS A 137 -1.50 -12.08 -3.91
CA LYS A 137 -1.82 -13.05 -2.85
C LYS A 137 -3.32 -13.22 -2.71
N ALA A 138 -3.76 -14.46 -2.50
CA ALA A 138 -5.12 -14.82 -2.13
C ALA A 138 -5.07 -15.81 -0.95
N VAL A 139 -5.95 -15.61 0.03
CA VAL A 139 -5.99 -16.38 1.28
C VAL A 139 -7.42 -16.82 1.55
N PRO A 140 -7.67 -18.06 1.98
CA PRO A 140 -9.01 -18.49 2.36
C PRO A 140 -9.55 -17.65 3.54
N PRO A 141 -10.85 -17.33 3.57
CA PRO A 141 -11.46 -16.60 4.69
C PRO A 141 -11.18 -17.28 6.04
N GLY A 142 -10.79 -16.50 7.05
CA GLY A 142 -10.55 -17.01 8.41
C GLY A 142 -9.26 -17.82 8.60
N ARG A 143 -8.43 -17.98 7.56
CA ARG A 143 -7.16 -18.70 7.65
C ARG A 143 -6.09 -17.87 8.35
N VAL A 144 -5.55 -18.39 9.44
CA VAL A 144 -4.30 -17.89 10.04
C VAL A 144 -3.14 -18.65 9.40
N ILE A 145 -2.28 -17.95 8.69
CA ILE A 145 -1.10 -18.54 8.05
C ILE A 145 0.10 -18.32 8.97
N PRO A 146 0.88 -19.36 9.31
CA PRO A 146 2.18 -19.18 9.94
C PRO A 146 3.10 -18.42 8.97
N LEU A 147 3.66 -17.27 9.41
CA LEU A 147 4.31 -16.27 8.56
C LEU A 147 3.36 -15.63 7.52
N GLY A 148 2.79 -14.49 7.90
CA GLY A 148 1.82 -13.72 7.12
C GLY A 148 2.45 -12.90 6.00
N PHE A 149 3.08 -13.55 5.01
CA PHE A 149 3.69 -12.91 3.85
C PHE A 149 2.72 -11.95 3.14
N ARG A 150 3.21 -10.86 2.57
CA ARG A 150 2.40 -9.77 2.01
C ARG A 150 2.85 -9.45 0.61
N VAL A 151 1.97 -8.80 -0.16
CA VAL A 151 2.36 -8.25 -1.46
C VAL A 151 3.45 -7.20 -1.24
N GLY A 152 4.58 -7.37 -1.91
CA GLY A 152 5.78 -6.56 -1.76
C GLY A 152 6.87 -7.21 -0.90
N ASP A 153 6.59 -8.28 -0.15
CA ASP A 153 7.64 -8.99 0.58
C ASP A 153 8.66 -9.61 -0.38
N LEU A 154 9.95 -9.51 0.00
CA LEU A 154 11.07 -10.08 -0.72
C LEU A 154 11.54 -11.36 -0.02
N LEU A 155 11.77 -12.41 -0.80
CA LEU A 155 12.21 -13.72 -0.37
C LEU A 155 13.53 -14.07 -1.05
N PRO A 156 14.51 -14.65 -0.34
CA PRO A 156 15.73 -15.12 -0.97
C PRO A 156 15.43 -16.31 -1.90
N ALA A 157 15.91 -16.24 -3.15
CA ALA A 157 15.53 -17.21 -4.18
C ALA A 157 15.89 -18.67 -3.80
N GLU A 158 17.00 -18.88 -3.08
CA GLU A 158 17.46 -20.19 -2.65
C GLU A 158 16.67 -20.83 -1.51
N ARG A 159 15.77 -20.06 -0.85
CA ARG A 159 14.93 -20.54 0.26
C ARG A 159 13.44 -20.61 -0.08
N CYS A 160 13.05 -20.46 -1.35
CA CYS A 160 11.64 -20.58 -1.72
C CYS A 160 11.47 -21.30 -3.06
N ALA A 161 10.39 -22.10 -3.18
CA ALA A 161 10.09 -22.86 -4.40
C ALA A 161 9.94 -21.95 -5.63
N ALA A 162 9.33 -20.78 -5.44
CA ALA A 162 9.19 -19.78 -6.50
C ALA A 162 10.55 -19.29 -7.03
N GLY A 163 11.51 -19.05 -6.13
CA GLY A 163 12.87 -18.68 -6.52
C GLY A 163 13.54 -19.73 -7.40
N ALA A 164 13.35 -21.01 -7.09
CA ALA A 164 13.90 -22.12 -7.88
C ALA A 164 13.34 -22.18 -9.31
N VAL A 165 12.02 -22.09 -9.48
CA VAL A 165 11.39 -22.14 -10.82
C VAL A 165 11.72 -20.89 -11.63
N LEU A 166 11.81 -19.73 -10.99
CA LEU A 166 12.17 -18.47 -11.65
C LEU A 166 13.65 -18.45 -12.04
N ALA A 167 14.53 -18.99 -11.22
CA ALA A 167 15.97 -19.10 -11.51
C ALA A 167 16.29 -19.99 -12.71
N THR A 168 15.34 -20.78 -13.21
CA THR A 168 15.50 -21.50 -14.50
C THR A 168 15.67 -20.56 -15.69
N GLY A 169 15.27 -19.28 -15.55
CA GLY A 169 15.46 -18.23 -16.56
C GLY A 169 16.64 -17.30 -16.28
N TRP A 170 17.49 -17.57 -15.29
CA TRP A 170 18.62 -16.70 -14.98
C TRP A 170 19.67 -16.70 -16.08
N GLU A 171 20.19 -15.51 -16.36
CA GLU A 171 21.39 -15.33 -17.16
C GLU A 171 22.64 -15.56 -16.28
N PRO A 172 23.81 -15.93 -16.85
CA PRO A 172 25.03 -16.18 -16.07
C PRO A 172 25.38 -15.04 -15.10
N ASP A 173 25.22 -13.79 -15.53
CA ASP A 173 25.49 -12.60 -14.72
C ASP A 173 24.56 -12.50 -13.49
N THR A 174 23.37 -13.10 -13.54
CA THR A 174 22.45 -13.12 -12.38
C THR A 174 22.99 -14.00 -11.25
N TYR A 175 23.72 -15.07 -11.58
CA TYR A 175 24.40 -15.89 -10.57
C TYR A 175 25.55 -15.14 -9.89
N ASP A 176 26.25 -14.24 -10.59
CA ASP A 176 27.25 -13.36 -9.98
C ASP A 176 26.62 -12.41 -8.97
N VAL A 177 25.48 -11.79 -9.32
CA VAL A 177 24.70 -10.91 -8.42
C VAL A 177 24.23 -11.68 -7.19
N TRP A 178 23.70 -12.89 -7.37
CA TRP A 178 23.27 -13.76 -6.29
C TRP A 178 24.43 -14.14 -5.33
N ARG A 179 25.59 -14.51 -5.88
CA ARG A 179 26.80 -14.79 -5.09
C ARG A 179 27.24 -13.57 -4.28
N ALA A 180 27.26 -12.39 -4.90
CA ALA A 180 27.59 -11.15 -4.23
C ALA A 180 26.60 -10.82 -3.09
N ARG A 181 25.29 -11.01 -3.33
CA ARG A 181 24.26 -10.81 -2.29
C ARG A 181 24.47 -11.74 -1.11
N ARG A 182 24.69 -13.04 -1.35
CA ARG A 182 24.94 -14.02 -0.28
C ARG A 182 26.20 -13.72 0.52
N ALA A 183 27.25 -13.22 -0.14
CA ALA A 183 28.47 -12.82 0.53
C ALA A 183 28.27 -11.57 1.39
N ALA A 184 27.46 -10.61 0.93
CA ALA A 184 27.19 -9.36 1.64
C ALA A 184 26.21 -9.52 2.82
N ASP A 185 25.21 -10.40 2.70
CA ASP A 185 24.21 -10.68 3.73
C ASP A 185 24.08 -12.19 4.00
N PRO A 186 25.08 -12.80 4.66
CA PRO A 186 25.10 -14.25 4.89
C PRO A 186 24.00 -14.75 5.83
N LEU A 187 23.33 -13.84 6.57
CA LEU A 187 22.30 -14.18 7.56
C LEU A 187 20.87 -13.89 7.10
N ASP A 188 20.71 -13.42 5.85
CA ASP A 188 19.44 -12.98 5.27
C ASP A 188 18.75 -11.87 6.10
N THR A 189 19.52 -10.97 6.71
CA THR A 189 18.98 -9.83 7.48
C THR A 189 18.23 -8.81 6.64
N GLY A 190 18.53 -8.74 5.34
CA GLY A 190 17.84 -7.91 4.36
C GLY A 190 16.49 -8.48 3.88
N PHE A 191 16.07 -9.63 4.40
CA PHE A 191 14.78 -10.26 4.06
C PHE A 191 13.88 -10.34 5.29
N PRO A 192 13.28 -9.22 5.73
CA PRO A 192 12.52 -9.16 6.99
C PRO A 192 11.27 -10.08 7.00
N ALA A 193 10.82 -10.53 5.83
CA ALA A 193 9.69 -11.45 5.70
C ALA A 193 10.04 -12.90 6.09
N VAL A 194 11.32 -13.27 6.10
CA VAL A 194 11.77 -14.62 6.47
C VAL A 194 12.56 -14.60 7.79
N PRO A 195 12.53 -15.68 8.59
CA PRO A 195 13.41 -15.79 9.73
C PRO A 195 14.88 -15.70 9.30
N THR A 196 15.64 -14.89 10.03
CA THR A 196 17.09 -14.78 9.85
C THR A 196 17.76 -16.13 10.09
N ARG A 197 18.87 -16.38 9.40
CA ARG A 197 19.65 -17.60 9.63
C ARG A 197 20.29 -17.53 11.02
N ARG A 198 20.24 -18.64 11.77
CA ARG A 198 20.84 -18.74 13.12
C ARG A 198 22.37 -18.73 13.08
N THR A 199 22.95 -19.16 11.97
CA THR A 199 24.39 -19.22 11.71
C THR A 199 24.65 -18.75 10.28
N ALA A 200 25.83 -18.14 10.03
CA ALA A 200 26.30 -17.93 8.67
C ALA A 200 26.31 -19.29 7.94
N PRO A 201 26.05 -19.36 6.63
CA PRO A 201 25.68 -20.60 5.98
C PRO A 201 26.71 -21.69 6.31
N GLY A 202 26.26 -22.71 7.04
CA GLY A 202 26.93 -24.01 7.06
C GLY A 202 26.67 -24.72 5.72
N PRO A 203 26.88 -26.04 5.62
CA PRO A 203 26.59 -26.83 4.40
C PRO A 203 25.10 -26.87 3.98
N GLU A 204 24.24 -25.99 4.50
CA GLU A 204 22.85 -25.84 4.07
C GLU A 204 22.78 -25.05 2.74
N ARG A 205 22.53 -25.80 1.66
CA ARG A 205 22.47 -25.38 0.26
C ARG A 205 23.62 -24.48 -0.22
N THR A 206 24.70 -25.16 -0.58
CA THR A 206 25.76 -24.61 -1.43
C THR A 206 25.19 -24.12 -2.76
N GLU A 207 25.98 -23.35 -3.52
CA GLU A 207 25.64 -23.00 -4.91
C GLU A 207 25.34 -24.24 -5.77
N ALA A 208 26.06 -25.34 -5.54
CA ALA A 208 25.80 -26.60 -6.24
C ALA A 208 24.42 -27.17 -5.92
N ASP A 209 23.96 -27.09 -4.67
CA ASP A 209 22.64 -27.58 -4.28
C ASP A 209 21.52 -26.74 -4.89
N PHE A 210 21.70 -25.41 -4.91
CA PHE A 210 20.73 -24.51 -5.54
C PHE A 210 20.68 -24.75 -7.05
N ALA A 211 21.83 -24.86 -7.72
CA ALA A 211 21.90 -25.18 -9.15
C ALA A 211 21.29 -26.56 -9.48
N ALA A 212 21.48 -27.56 -8.62
CA ALA A 212 20.84 -28.86 -8.79
C ALA A 212 19.30 -28.76 -8.65
N TRP A 213 18.82 -27.97 -7.69
CA TRP A 213 17.38 -27.74 -7.50
C TRP A 213 16.74 -26.97 -8.66
N THR A 214 17.41 -25.95 -9.18
CA THR A 214 16.92 -25.22 -10.37
C THR A 214 16.92 -26.10 -11.62
N SER A 215 17.95 -26.94 -11.80
CA SER A 215 17.99 -27.93 -12.88
C SER A 215 16.84 -28.94 -12.80
N ALA A 216 16.55 -29.46 -11.60
CA ALA A 216 15.40 -30.33 -11.37
C ALA A 216 14.06 -29.60 -11.63
N ALA A 217 13.95 -28.33 -11.22
CA ALA A 217 12.77 -27.51 -11.47
C ALA A 217 12.54 -27.25 -12.97
N ALA A 218 13.61 -27.04 -13.73
CA ALA A 218 13.55 -26.90 -15.19
C ALA A 218 13.05 -28.19 -15.87
N ALA A 219 13.52 -29.36 -15.42
CA ALA A 219 13.11 -30.65 -15.95
C ALA A 219 11.64 -30.99 -15.60
N ASN A 220 11.21 -30.68 -14.38
CA ASN A 220 9.91 -31.08 -13.87
C ASN A 220 8.79 -30.06 -14.17
N GLY A 221 9.14 -28.79 -14.41
CA GLY A 221 8.17 -27.70 -14.56
C GLY A 221 7.58 -27.20 -13.23
N TRP A 222 8.13 -27.60 -12.09
CA TRP A 222 7.70 -27.19 -10.75
C TRP A 222 8.85 -27.35 -9.75
N ALA A 223 8.75 -26.66 -8.61
CA ALA A 223 9.64 -26.86 -7.47
C ALA A 223 8.85 -27.00 -6.17
N LEU A 224 9.38 -27.80 -5.25
CA LEU A 224 8.86 -27.99 -3.90
C LEU A 224 9.87 -27.46 -2.88
N ASP A 225 9.38 -26.61 -2.00
CA ASP A 225 10.01 -26.15 -0.78
C ASP A 225 9.42 -26.95 0.38
N ASP A 226 10.26 -27.77 1.00
CA ASP A 226 9.93 -28.52 2.20
C ASP A 226 10.66 -27.88 3.40
N GLN A 227 10.00 -26.89 4.02
CA GLN A 227 10.43 -26.25 5.26
C GLN A 227 11.74 -25.45 5.16
N LEU A 228 12.07 -24.91 3.98
CA LEU A 228 13.27 -24.09 3.75
C LEU A 228 13.15 -22.69 4.35
N VAL A 229 11.93 -22.13 4.38
CA VAL A 229 11.70 -20.82 5.00
C VAL A 229 11.63 -20.94 6.51
N ALA A 230 10.77 -21.83 7.00
CA ALA A 230 10.58 -22.10 8.42
C ALA A 230 10.06 -23.53 8.64
N PRO A 231 10.34 -24.15 9.81
CA PRO A 231 9.73 -25.41 10.20
C PRO A 231 8.21 -25.37 10.10
N GLY A 232 7.63 -26.42 9.55
CA GLY A 232 6.19 -26.55 9.34
C GLY A 232 5.64 -25.90 8.07
N LEU A 233 6.40 -25.05 7.37
CA LEU A 233 5.94 -24.47 6.09
C LEU A 233 6.35 -25.31 4.90
N VAL A 234 5.40 -25.63 4.02
CA VAL A 234 5.67 -26.31 2.74
C VAL A 234 5.05 -25.52 1.60
N ALA A 235 5.78 -25.37 0.50
CA ALA A 235 5.30 -24.61 -0.65
C ALA A 235 5.61 -25.31 -1.96
N LEU A 236 4.68 -25.26 -2.90
CA LEU A 236 4.83 -25.80 -4.25
C LEU A 236 4.63 -24.66 -5.24
N ALA A 237 5.56 -24.51 -6.18
CA ALA A 237 5.53 -23.45 -7.18
C ALA A 237 5.60 -23.98 -8.61
N VAL A 238 4.85 -23.33 -9.51
CA VAL A 238 4.82 -23.58 -10.96
C VAL A 238 5.09 -22.26 -11.69
N PRO A 239 5.95 -22.22 -12.72
CA PRO A 239 6.22 -21.00 -13.47
C PRO A 239 5.10 -20.70 -14.48
N VAL A 240 4.72 -19.43 -14.54
CA VAL A 240 4.05 -18.80 -15.68
C VAL A 240 5.13 -18.43 -16.69
N ARG A 241 4.97 -18.86 -17.93
CA ARG A 241 5.97 -18.68 -18.98
C ARG A 241 5.50 -17.70 -20.04
N ASP A 242 6.44 -16.97 -20.61
CA ASP A 242 6.21 -16.18 -21.82
C ASP A 242 6.15 -17.08 -23.08
N PRO A 243 5.81 -16.54 -24.26
CA PRO A 243 5.76 -17.30 -25.50
C PRO A 243 7.10 -17.95 -25.91
N ASP A 244 8.22 -17.42 -25.42
CA ASP A 244 9.56 -17.98 -25.64
C ASP A 244 9.91 -19.06 -24.60
N GLY A 245 8.99 -19.39 -23.70
CA GLY A 245 9.15 -20.39 -22.65
C GLY A 245 9.92 -19.92 -21.42
N ARG A 246 10.25 -18.63 -21.31
CA ARG A 246 10.99 -18.08 -20.16
C ARG A 246 10.04 -17.86 -18.98
N PRO A 247 10.44 -18.20 -17.73
CA PRO A 247 9.61 -17.94 -16.57
C PRO A 247 9.53 -16.43 -16.28
N VAL A 248 8.32 -15.88 -16.21
CA VAL A 248 8.07 -14.45 -15.93
C VAL A 248 7.41 -14.20 -14.58
N CYS A 249 6.74 -15.23 -14.05
CA CYS A 249 6.09 -15.24 -12.76
C CYS A 249 6.04 -16.69 -12.27
N ALA A 250 5.86 -16.91 -10.97
CA ALA A 250 5.60 -18.20 -10.37
C ALA A 250 4.31 -18.11 -9.55
N ILE A 251 3.43 -19.09 -9.71
CA ILE A 251 2.28 -19.29 -8.83
C ILE A 251 2.66 -20.33 -7.79
N SER A 252 2.57 -19.96 -6.52
CA SER A 252 2.96 -20.79 -5.39
C SER A 252 1.78 -21.00 -4.46
N VAL A 253 1.52 -22.25 -4.09
CA VAL A 253 0.65 -22.58 -2.95
C VAL A 253 1.52 -22.74 -1.71
N LEU A 254 1.06 -22.23 -0.57
CA LEU A 254 1.71 -22.35 0.74
C LEU A 254 0.77 -23.09 1.69
N ALA A 255 1.26 -24.17 2.27
CA ALA A 255 0.55 -24.98 3.25
C ALA A 255 1.41 -25.22 4.51
N HIS A 256 0.79 -25.82 5.52
CA HIS A 256 1.47 -26.24 6.75
C HIS A 256 1.53 -27.77 6.83
N THR A 257 2.63 -28.32 7.38
CA THR A 257 2.88 -29.77 7.46
C THR A 257 1.83 -30.53 8.28
N SER A 258 1.07 -29.84 9.13
CA SER A 258 -0.08 -30.44 9.83
C SER A 258 -1.25 -30.83 8.92
N ARG A 259 -1.26 -30.37 7.66
CA ARG A 259 -2.28 -30.73 6.65
C ARG A 259 -1.68 -31.51 5.49
N HIS A 260 -0.52 -31.09 5.02
CA HIS A 260 0.14 -31.70 3.87
C HIS A 260 1.64 -31.82 4.12
N GLY A 261 2.17 -33.04 4.01
CA GLY A 261 3.60 -33.20 3.71
C GLY A 261 3.94 -32.67 2.31
N GLY A 262 5.23 -32.48 2.00
CA GLY A 262 5.65 -31.91 0.72
C GLY A 262 5.16 -32.71 -0.51
N ASP A 263 5.28 -34.04 -0.48
CA ASP A 263 4.79 -34.92 -1.55
C ASP A 263 3.26 -34.93 -1.66
N GLU A 264 2.55 -34.82 -0.54
CA GLU A 264 1.08 -34.75 -0.49
C GLU A 264 0.60 -33.43 -1.09
N LEU A 265 1.25 -32.31 -0.75
CA LEU A 265 0.96 -31.01 -1.33
C LEU A 265 1.17 -31.02 -2.85
N ARG A 266 2.25 -31.65 -3.32
CA ARG A 266 2.48 -31.85 -4.76
C ARG A 266 1.33 -32.61 -5.41
N ALA A 267 0.95 -33.76 -4.86
CA ALA A 267 -0.14 -34.57 -5.39
C ALA A 267 -1.48 -33.82 -5.38
N HIS A 268 -1.72 -32.99 -4.36
CA HIS A 268 -2.95 -32.23 -4.19
C HIS A 268 -3.05 -31.01 -5.14
N ALA A 269 -1.98 -30.23 -5.28
CA ALA A 269 -2.06 -28.89 -5.88
C ALA A 269 -1.45 -28.76 -7.28
N LEU A 270 -0.56 -29.68 -7.71
CA LEU A 270 0.24 -29.49 -8.93
C LEU A 270 -0.62 -29.32 -10.19
N ALA A 271 -1.64 -30.15 -10.37
CA ALA A 271 -2.51 -30.08 -11.55
C ALA A 271 -3.25 -28.74 -11.63
N ALA A 272 -3.81 -28.28 -10.50
CA ALA A 272 -4.53 -27.01 -10.42
C ALA A 272 -3.59 -25.82 -10.65
N LEU A 273 -2.40 -25.81 -10.04
CA LEU A 273 -1.40 -24.77 -10.26
C LEU A 273 -0.93 -24.71 -11.71
N THR A 274 -0.73 -25.86 -12.35
CA THR A 274 -0.29 -25.93 -13.75
C THR A 274 -1.34 -25.35 -14.69
N ALA A 275 -2.61 -25.75 -14.52
CA ALA A 275 -3.71 -25.19 -15.30
C ALA A 275 -3.85 -23.68 -15.09
N ALA A 276 -3.78 -23.21 -13.83
CA ALA A 276 -3.87 -21.79 -13.54
C ALA A 276 -2.68 -20.99 -14.10
N ALA A 277 -1.46 -21.55 -14.09
CA ALA A 277 -0.31 -20.90 -14.69
C ALA A 277 -0.45 -20.75 -16.21
N GLN A 278 -1.10 -21.71 -16.87
CA GLN A 278 -1.44 -21.64 -18.30
C GLN A 278 -2.53 -20.58 -18.56
N ASP A 279 -3.64 -20.60 -17.81
CA ASP A 279 -4.70 -19.58 -17.91
C ASP A 279 -4.13 -18.16 -17.77
N ILE A 280 -3.24 -17.96 -16.78
CA ILE A 280 -2.60 -16.66 -16.53
C ILE A 280 -1.67 -16.29 -17.69
N ALA A 281 -0.91 -17.22 -18.25
CA ALA A 281 -0.07 -16.96 -19.41
C ALA A 281 -0.92 -16.55 -20.63
N ASP A 282 -2.01 -17.26 -20.88
CA ASP A 282 -2.94 -16.96 -21.98
C ASP A 282 -3.58 -15.58 -21.81
N GLU A 283 -3.92 -15.18 -20.59
CA GLU A 283 -4.43 -13.83 -20.32
C GLU A 283 -3.32 -12.77 -20.47
N LEU A 284 -2.09 -13.09 -20.05
CA LEU A 284 -0.95 -12.20 -20.15
C LEU A 284 -0.49 -11.95 -21.59
N TYR A 285 -0.63 -12.92 -22.49
CA TYR A 285 -0.09 -12.82 -23.85
C TYR A 285 -1.14 -12.92 -24.95
N GLY A 286 -2.39 -13.29 -24.63
CA GLY A 286 -3.50 -13.43 -25.58
C GLY A 286 -4.31 -12.16 -25.82
N THR A 287 -4.21 -11.14 -24.96
CA THR A 287 -4.91 -9.85 -25.14
C THR A 287 -3.96 -8.75 -25.62
N ALA A 288 -4.38 -8.01 -26.66
CA ALA A 288 -3.69 -6.79 -27.08
C ALA A 288 -3.67 -5.78 -25.91
N PRO A 289 -2.57 -5.03 -25.71
CA PRO A 289 -2.50 -4.04 -24.64
C PRO A 289 -3.66 -3.04 -24.79
N ALA A 290 -4.47 -2.90 -23.74
CA ALA A 290 -5.54 -1.92 -23.71
C ALA A 290 -5.00 -0.50 -23.98
N ALA A 291 -5.84 0.34 -24.57
CA ALA A 291 -5.52 1.75 -24.81
C ALA A 291 -5.18 2.44 -23.49
N ALA A 292 -4.19 3.34 -23.51
CA ALA A 292 -3.81 4.09 -22.33
C ALA A 292 -5.01 4.94 -21.85
N PRO A 293 -5.37 4.92 -20.55
CA PRO A 293 -6.30 5.89 -20.00
C PRO A 293 -5.76 7.32 -20.21
N ALA A 294 -6.68 8.28 -20.32
CA ALA A 294 -6.35 9.68 -20.52
C ALA A 294 -5.41 10.19 -19.40
N PRO A 295 -4.49 11.12 -19.71
CA PRO A 295 -3.60 11.67 -18.70
C PRO A 295 -4.41 12.37 -17.59
N PRO A 296 -4.14 12.13 -16.28
CA PRO A 296 -4.61 13.02 -15.24
C PRO A 296 -4.11 14.45 -15.47
N ALA A 297 -4.83 15.39 -14.86
CA ALA A 297 -4.48 16.80 -14.78
C ALA A 297 -3.05 17.01 -14.23
N ALA A 298 -2.52 18.21 -14.47
CA ALA A 298 -1.15 18.65 -14.22
C ALA A 298 -0.45 17.96 -13.02
N PRO A 299 0.82 17.56 -13.16
CA PRO A 299 1.51 16.80 -12.13
C PRO A 299 1.59 17.60 -10.82
N ALA A 300 1.28 16.95 -9.71
CA ALA A 300 1.15 17.54 -8.37
C ALA A 300 2.38 18.31 -7.83
N TYR A 301 3.51 18.35 -8.57
CA TYR A 301 4.72 19.06 -8.18
C TYR A 301 4.85 20.47 -8.78
N THR A 302 3.99 20.90 -9.72
CA THR A 302 4.17 22.17 -10.44
C THR A 302 4.02 23.41 -9.56
N ASP A 303 3.21 23.35 -8.50
CA ASP A 303 2.88 24.49 -7.65
C ASP A 303 3.55 24.49 -6.26
N ALA A 304 4.40 23.49 -5.99
CA ALA A 304 4.99 23.27 -4.66
C ALA A 304 6.19 24.19 -4.32
N LYS A 305 6.91 24.66 -5.35
CA LYS A 305 8.14 25.45 -5.17
C LYS A 305 7.88 26.87 -4.61
N PRO A 306 6.83 27.59 -5.04
CA PRO A 306 6.42 28.84 -4.41
C PRO A 306 6.02 28.70 -2.93
N GLU A 307 5.34 27.62 -2.55
CA GLU A 307 4.80 27.42 -1.19
C GLU A 307 5.87 27.01 -0.17
N LEU A 308 6.79 26.12 -0.56
CA LEU A 308 7.75 25.50 0.34
C LEU A 308 9.17 26.05 0.20
N GLY A 309 9.44 26.83 -0.84
CA GLY A 309 10.73 27.50 -1.04
C GLY A 309 11.94 26.53 -0.97
N PRO A 310 13.00 26.83 -0.19
CA PRO A 310 14.20 26.00 -0.08
C PRO A 310 13.97 24.61 0.53
N SER A 311 12.82 24.38 1.16
CA SER A 311 12.50 23.09 1.80
C SER A 311 12.05 22.02 0.80
N PHE A 312 11.64 22.42 -0.41
CA PHE A 312 11.15 21.52 -1.44
C PHE A 312 12.24 21.08 -2.42
N LEU A 313 12.43 19.77 -2.52
CA LEU A 313 13.40 19.14 -3.41
C LEU A 313 12.77 18.77 -4.75
N GLN A 314 12.77 19.73 -5.68
CA GLN A 314 12.15 19.55 -6.99
C GLN A 314 12.70 18.34 -7.78
N ALA A 315 13.99 18.01 -7.65
CA ALA A 315 14.56 16.83 -8.32
C ALA A 315 13.97 15.51 -7.79
N LEU A 316 13.70 15.40 -6.48
CA LEU A 316 13.03 14.25 -5.88
C LEU A 316 11.60 14.12 -6.42
N ALA A 317 10.82 15.20 -6.34
CA ALA A 317 9.42 15.22 -6.80
C ALA A 317 9.29 14.82 -8.28
N ARG A 318 10.18 15.33 -9.15
CA ARG A 318 10.19 14.98 -10.58
C ARG A 318 10.57 13.52 -10.82
N GLY A 319 11.49 12.95 -10.03
CA GLY A 319 11.87 11.55 -10.16
C GLY A 319 10.71 10.61 -9.82
N LEU A 320 10.03 10.88 -8.70
CA LEU A 320 8.85 10.12 -8.28
C LEU A 320 7.68 10.26 -9.28
N ALA A 321 7.45 11.46 -9.81
CA ALA A 321 6.43 11.67 -10.85
C ALA A 321 6.69 10.86 -12.13
N VAL A 322 7.96 10.73 -12.55
CA VAL A 322 8.33 9.86 -13.67
C VAL A 322 8.00 8.40 -13.35
N LEU A 323 8.33 7.94 -12.13
CA LEU A 323 8.07 6.56 -11.72
C LEU A 323 6.58 6.21 -11.75
N ALA A 324 5.73 7.07 -11.16
CA ALA A 324 4.28 6.89 -11.20
C ALA A 324 3.73 6.92 -12.64
N ALA A 325 4.26 7.79 -13.51
CA ALA A 325 3.80 7.93 -14.89
C ALA A 325 4.00 6.66 -15.73
N LEU A 326 5.03 5.85 -15.46
CA LEU A 326 5.29 4.63 -16.23
C LEU A 326 4.19 3.57 -16.09
N GLY A 327 3.38 3.65 -15.02
CA GLY A 327 2.24 2.75 -14.77
C GLY A 327 1.05 2.92 -15.70
N ARG A 328 0.98 4.04 -16.44
CA ARG A 328 -0.20 4.39 -17.25
C ARG A 328 -0.50 3.44 -18.39
N ARG A 329 0.45 2.61 -18.79
CA ARG A 329 0.27 1.72 -19.93
C ARG A 329 0.94 0.38 -19.69
N ARG A 330 0.19 -0.68 -19.99
CA ARG A 330 0.75 -2.02 -20.07
C ARG A 330 1.93 -2.05 -21.05
N GLY A 331 3.04 -2.66 -20.63
CA GLY A 331 4.31 -2.66 -21.36
C GLY A 331 5.14 -1.37 -21.23
N GLY A 332 4.71 -0.43 -20.40
CA GLY A 332 5.42 0.82 -20.11
C GLY A 332 5.42 1.85 -21.23
N LEU A 333 6.24 2.89 -21.02
CA LEU A 333 6.29 4.10 -21.83
C LEU A 333 7.65 4.28 -22.51
N THR A 334 7.65 4.81 -23.73
CA THR A 334 8.86 5.39 -24.33
C THR A 334 9.25 6.66 -23.59
N LEU A 335 10.48 7.14 -23.81
CA LEU A 335 10.96 8.37 -23.17
C LEU A 335 10.09 9.61 -23.50
N ALA A 336 9.55 9.71 -24.72
CA ALA A 336 8.67 10.82 -25.11
C ALA A 336 7.32 10.73 -24.39
N GLU A 337 6.69 9.55 -24.40
CA GLU A 337 5.42 9.28 -23.69
C GLU A 337 5.59 9.53 -22.17
N ALA A 338 6.72 9.13 -21.57
CA ALA A 338 7.00 9.37 -20.16
C ALA A 338 7.18 10.86 -19.84
N ALA A 339 7.78 11.64 -20.74
CA ALA A 339 7.95 13.08 -20.56
C ALA A 339 6.61 13.82 -20.62
N GLU A 340 5.76 13.45 -21.57
CA GLU A 340 4.40 13.96 -21.67
C GLU A 340 3.56 13.58 -20.44
N ALA A 341 3.55 12.30 -20.08
CA ALA A 341 2.77 11.78 -18.96
C ALA A 341 3.19 12.40 -17.61
N ALA A 342 4.50 12.61 -17.40
CA ALA A 342 5.01 13.23 -16.18
C ALA A 342 4.94 14.77 -16.19
N GLY A 343 4.60 15.41 -17.32
CA GLY A 343 4.63 16.88 -17.46
C GLY A 343 6.03 17.47 -17.36
N LEU A 344 7.04 16.78 -17.91
CA LEU A 344 8.47 17.12 -17.82
C LEU A 344 9.11 17.33 -19.18
N SER A 345 10.22 18.08 -19.19
CA SER A 345 11.07 18.16 -20.39
C SER A 345 11.78 16.84 -20.65
N TYR A 346 11.99 16.54 -21.93
CA TYR A 346 12.67 15.32 -22.38
C TYR A 346 14.05 15.09 -21.69
N PRO A 347 14.95 16.09 -21.54
CA PRO A 347 16.21 15.88 -20.83
C PRO A 347 16.03 15.58 -19.34
N SER A 348 15.06 16.20 -18.67
CA SER A 348 14.78 15.96 -17.25
C SER A 348 14.27 14.53 -17.04
N THR A 349 13.32 14.09 -17.87
CA THR A 349 12.77 12.73 -17.84
C THR A 349 13.87 11.70 -18.09
N ARG A 350 14.71 11.92 -19.11
CA ARG A 350 15.82 11.01 -19.44
C ARG A 350 16.76 10.83 -18.25
N ARG A 351 17.15 11.92 -17.58
CA ARG A 351 18.02 11.85 -16.40
C ARG A 351 17.38 11.05 -15.27
N ASN A 352 16.11 11.32 -14.94
CA ASN A 352 15.40 10.59 -13.90
C ASN A 352 15.28 9.09 -14.21
N LEU A 353 14.95 8.73 -15.46
CA LEU A 353 14.87 7.32 -15.87
C LEU A 353 16.21 6.60 -15.76
N LEU A 354 17.31 7.25 -16.14
CA LEU A 354 18.65 6.66 -16.00
C LEU A 354 19.02 6.45 -14.53
N THR A 355 18.75 7.42 -13.65
CA THR A 355 18.96 7.27 -12.20
C THR A 355 18.09 6.15 -11.63
N LEU A 356 16.79 6.12 -11.93
CA LEU A 356 15.87 5.08 -11.46
C LEU A 356 16.27 3.69 -11.95
N ARG A 357 16.77 3.58 -13.19
CA ARG A 357 17.29 2.33 -13.75
C ARG A 357 18.57 1.89 -13.04
N GLN A 358 19.49 2.80 -12.75
CA GLN A 358 20.71 2.51 -11.99
C GLN A 358 20.39 2.03 -10.56
N LEU A 359 19.32 2.56 -9.95
CA LEU A 359 18.83 2.14 -8.64
C LEU A 359 17.98 0.85 -8.67
N GLY A 360 17.64 0.35 -9.86
CA GLY A 360 16.83 -0.86 -10.04
C GLY A 360 15.32 -0.66 -9.84
N TYR A 361 14.81 0.58 -9.86
CA TYR A 361 13.36 0.85 -9.80
C TYR A 361 12.69 0.91 -11.18
N VAL A 362 13.48 0.95 -12.24
CA VAL A 362 12.99 0.98 -13.62
C VAL A 362 13.78 -0.02 -14.47
N GLU A 363 13.06 -0.80 -15.27
CA GLU A 363 13.62 -1.64 -16.32
C GLU A 363 13.46 -0.97 -17.68
N GLN A 364 14.37 -1.29 -18.61
CA GLN A 364 14.24 -0.88 -20.00
C GLN A 364 14.09 -2.12 -20.88
N ARG A 365 12.98 -2.21 -21.60
CA ARG A 365 12.71 -3.25 -22.61
C ARG A 365 12.68 -2.60 -23.99
N ALA A 366 13.72 -2.85 -24.78
CA ALA A 366 13.97 -2.15 -26.04
C ALA A 366 13.91 -0.61 -25.87
N ARG A 367 12.87 0.04 -26.40
CA ARG A 367 12.68 1.50 -26.33
C ARG A 367 11.75 1.97 -25.21
N ARG A 368 11.18 1.04 -24.43
CA ARG A 368 10.21 1.32 -23.37
C ARG A 368 10.82 1.16 -22.00
N PHE A 369 10.34 1.95 -21.07
CA PHE A 369 10.68 1.95 -19.65
C PHE A 369 9.46 1.49 -18.85
N LEU A 370 9.70 0.61 -17.88
CA LEU A 370 8.67 0.06 -17.00
C LEU A 370 9.17 0.19 -15.56
N PRO A 371 8.30 0.37 -14.56
CA PRO A 371 8.69 0.16 -13.18
C PRO A 371 9.18 -1.27 -12.99
N ALA A 372 10.21 -1.46 -12.17
CA ALA A 372 10.69 -2.77 -11.74
C ALA A 372 9.92 -3.22 -10.49
N PRO A 373 9.84 -4.53 -10.19
CA PRO A 373 9.17 -5.04 -8.99
C PRO A 373 9.68 -4.41 -7.68
N ARG A 374 10.94 -3.98 -7.68
CA ARG A 374 11.62 -3.30 -6.57
C ARG A 374 10.84 -2.12 -6.00
N VAL A 375 10.02 -1.42 -6.79
CA VAL A 375 9.21 -0.30 -6.29
C VAL A 375 8.28 -0.68 -5.14
N LEU A 376 7.88 -1.95 -5.03
CA LEU A 376 7.06 -2.46 -3.95
C LEU A 376 7.78 -2.47 -2.59
N GLU A 377 9.13 -2.41 -2.59
CA GLU A 377 9.92 -2.30 -1.36
C GLU A 377 9.70 -0.95 -0.64
N LEU A 378 9.12 0.04 -1.33
CA LEU A 378 8.80 1.35 -0.78
C LEU A 378 7.54 1.33 0.11
N GLY A 379 7.36 0.27 0.90
CA GLY A 379 6.32 0.17 1.93
C GLY A 379 5.01 -0.48 1.49
N TYR A 380 4.93 -1.06 0.30
CA TYR A 380 3.69 -1.68 -0.21
C TYR A 380 3.17 -2.81 0.70
N ALA A 381 4.07 -3.64 1.24
CA ALA A 381 3.74 -4.73 2.17
C ALA A 381 3.06 -4.24 3.45
N ARG A 382 3.41 -3.04 3.93
CA ARG A 382 2.79 -2.44 5.12
C ARG A 382 1.49 -1.71 4.78
N LEU A 383 1.48 -0.98 3.67
CA LEU A 383 0.32 -0.17 3.30
C LEU A 383 -0.84 -1.02 2.74
N SER A 384 -0.55 -2.17 2.12
CA SER A 384 -1.58 -3.11 1.62
C SER A 384 -2.40 -3.79 2.71
N THR A 385 -2.01 -3.66 3.99
CA THR A 385 -2.79 -4.18 5.13
C THR A 385 -3.69 -3.12 5.77
N LEU A 386 -3.68 -1.88 5.28
CA LEU A 386 -4.51 -0.82 5.83
C LEU A 386 -5.99 -1.13 5.62
N THR A 387 -6.80 -0.82 6.62
CA THR A 387 -8.26 -0.82 6.54
C THR A 387 -8.80 0.58 6.25
N LEU A 388 -10.09 0.67 5.94
CA LEU A 388 -10.82 1.92 5.85
C LEU A 388 -10.68 2.75 7.13
N ALA A 389 -10.70 2.11 8.31
CA ALA A 389 -10.53 2.80 9.58
C ALA A 389 -9.13 3.40 9.72
N ASP A 390 -8.08 2.64 9.37
CA ASP A 390 -6.69 3.12 9.43
C ASP A 390 -6.45 4.33 8.52
N ILE A 391 -7.06 4.32 7.33
CA ILE A 391 -6.98 5.44 6.39
C ILE A 391 -7.79 6.64 6.90
N ALA A 392 -9.00 6.42 7.41
CA ALA A 392 -9.91 7.51 7.79
C ALA A 392 -9.54 8.20 9.11
N GLN A 393 -9.06 7.46 10.12
CA GLN A 393 -8.71 7.98 11.46
C GLN A 393 -7.90 9.29 11.47
N PRO A 394 -6.80 9.42 10.71
CA PRO A 394 -6.04 10.67 10.63
C PRO A 394 -6.81 11.83 10.02
N HIS A 395 -7.61 11.58 8.96
CA HIS A 395 -8.43 12.62 8.35
C HIS A 395 -9.58 13.05 9.27
N LEU A 396 -10.13 12.12 10.07
CA LEU A 396 -11.09 12.41 11.13
C LEU A 396 -10.49 13.33 12.19
N ALA A 397 -9.21 13.12 12.55
CA ALA A 397 -8.51 13.95 13.52
C ALA A 397 -8.29 15.38 13.01
N ASP A 398 -7.85 15.54 11.75
CA ASP A 398 -7.74 16.85 11.11
C ASP A 398 -9.09 17.57 11.09
N LEU A 399 -10.16 16.86 10.66
CA LEU A 399 -11.50 17.43 10.59
C LEU A 399 -11.99 17.84 11.97
N ALA A 400 -11.84 16.99 12.98
CA ALA A 400 -12.22 17.29 14.36
C ALA A 400 -11.48 18.53 14.90
N GLY A 401 -10.18 18.68 14.58
CA GLY A 401 -9.43 19.88 14.91
C GLY A 401 -9.94 21.15 14.22
N GLN A 402 -10.40 21.03 12.97
CA GLN A 402 -10.95 22.13 12.17
C GLN A 402 -12.35 22.56 12.67
N VAL A 403 -13.26 21.61 12.87
CA VAL A 403 -14.66 21.91 13.23
C VAL A 403 -14.88 21.95 14.75
N ARG A 404 -13.93 21.46 15.55
CA ARG A 404 -14.00 21.33 17.02
C ARG A 404 -15.18 20.50 17.53
N GLU A 405 -15.64 19.57 16.71
CA GLU A 405 -16.75 18.65 16.99
C GLU A 405 -16.31 17.20 16.83
N SER A 406 -17.09 16.28 17.38
CA SER A 406 -16.80 14.85 17.24
C SER A 406 -17.02 14.38 15.81
N THR A 407 -16.04 13.67 15.26
CA THR A 407 -16.11 13.10 13.91
C THR A 407 -16.11 11.58 14.01
N SER A 408 -16.86 10.90 13.17
CA SER A 408 -16.91 9.43 13.16
C SER A 408 -17.08 8.87 11.77
N LEU A 409 -16.66 7.63 11.62
CA LEU A 409 -16.87 6.82 10.43
C LEU A 409 -17.59 5.54 10.84
N ALA A 410 -18.63 5.19 10.10
CA ALA A 410 -19.37 3.95 10.28
C ALA A 410 -19.61 3.23 8.95
N VAL A 411 -19.87 1.93 9.05
CA VAL A 411 -20.22 1.06 7.93
C VAL A 411 -21.59 0.42 8.18
N LEU A 412 -22.28 0.04 7.10
CA LEU A 412 -23.61 -0.56 7.19
C LEU A 412 -23.47 -2.05 7.50
N ASP A 413 -24.15 -2.52 8.55
CA ASP A 413 -24.22 -3.92 8.93
C ASP A 413 -25.70 -4.31 9.16
N GLY A 414 -26.28 -4.97 8.15
CA GLY A 414 -27.72 -5.25 8.11
C GLY A 414 -28.57 -3.97 8.18
N ALA A 415 -29.28 -3.82 9.30
CA ALA A 415 -30.18 -2.71 9.62
C ALA A 415 -29.54 -1.64 10.52
N GLU A 416 -28.27 -1.81 10.88
CA GLU A 416 -27.53 -0.96 11.81
C GLU A 416 -26.31 -0.34 11.13
N VAL A 417 -25.79 0.73 11.72
CA VAL A 417 -24.45 1.23 11.43
C VAL A 417 -23.50 0.80 12.54
N ARG A 418 -22.34 0.29 12.16
CA ARG A 418 -21.25 -0.06 13.07
C ARG A 418 -20.15 0.99 12.95
N TYR A 419 -19.78 1.60 14.06
CA TYR A 419 -18.69 2.58 14.10
C TYR A 419 -17.36 1.86 13.96
N VAL A 420 -16.52 2.32 13.04
CA VAL A 420 -15.20 1.73 12.76
C VAL A 420 -14.05 2.66 13.14
N ALA A 421 -14.29 3.98 13.12
CA ALA A 421 -13.31 4.99 13.52
C ALA A 421 -14.01 6.19 14.16
N ARG A 422 -13.34 6.85 15.12
CA ARG A 422 -13.89 8.02 15.82
C ARG A 422 -12.78 8.90 16.38
N VAL A 423 -13.01 10.22 16.33
CA VAL A 423 -12.27 11.21 17.10
C VAL A 423 -13.29 12.02 17.90
N ALA A 424 -13.22 11.90 19.23
CA ALA A 424 -14.07 12.64 20.13
C ALA A 424 -13.49 14.04 20.34
N ALA A 425 -14.35 15.06 20.27
CA ALA A 425 -14.03 16.38 20.80
C ALA A 425 -14.23 16.39 22.33
N GLU A 426 -13.63 17.35 23.03
CA GLU A 426 -13.69 17.47 24.50
C GLU A 426 -15.10 17.75 25.06
N GLN A 427 -16.10 17.97 24.20
CA GLN A 427 -17.48 18.20 24.62
C GLN A 427 -18.20 16.93 25.06
N ILE A 428 -18.90 17.03 26.19
CA ILE A 428 -19.60 15.96 26.89
C ILE A 428 -20.83 15.54 26.06
N THR A 429 -20.67 14.56 25.16
CA THR A 429 -21.82 13.79 24.68
C THR A 429 -22.13 12.70 25.72
N SER A 430 -23.41 12.51 26.06
CA SER A 430 -23.85 11.63 27.16
C SER A 430 -23.53 10.14 26.92
N ALA A 431 -23.45 9.72 25.65
CA ALA A 431 -23.18 8.34 25.23
C ALA A 431 -21.72 8.14 24.83
N ARG A 432 -21.04 7.20 25.50
CA ARG A 432 -19.67 6.77 25.16
C ARG A 432 -19.70 5.90 23.90
N ILE A 433 -19.74 6.52 22.73
CA ILE A 433 -19.62 5.83 21.42
C ILE A 433 -18.15 5.48 21.19
N THR A 434 -17.86 4.21 20.96
CA THR A 434 -16.52 3.71 20.63
C THR A 434 -16.56 2.90 19.34
N PRO A 435 -15.43 2.68 18.65
CA PRO A 435 -15.37 1.67 17.59
C PRO A 435 -15.99 0.34 18.06
N GLY A 436 -16.81 -0.29 17.21
CA GLY A 436 -17.62 -1.46 17.52
C GLY A 436 -19.06 -1.15 17.97
N THR A 437 -19.37 0.07 18.43
CA THR A 437 -20.75 0.47 18.76
C THR A 437 -21.66 0.35 17.53
N ARG A 438 -22.85 -0.22 17.75
CA ARG A 438 -23.91 -0.36 16.74
C ARG A 438 -25.06 0.57 17.06
N LEU A 439 -25.57 1.26 16.05
CA LEU A 439 -26.75 2.12 16.17
C LEU A 439 -27.73 1.84 15.03
N PRO A 440 -29.05 2.02 15.24
CA PRO A 440 -30.04 1.82 14.19
C PRO A 440 -29.80 2.75 12.99
N ALA A 441 -29.77 2.18 11.77
CA ALA A 441 -29.47 2.97 10.58
C ALA A 441 -30.57 4.02 10.28
N TYR A 442 -31.83 3.72 10.57
CA TYR A 442 -32.96 4.62 10.27
C TYR A 442 -32.94 5.95 11.04
N ALA A 443 -32.38 5.94 12.25
CA ALA A 443 -32.33 7.08 13.16
C ALA A 443 -30.99 7.84 13.12
N THR A 444 -30.06 7.46 12.24
CA THR A 444 -28.73 8.09 12.16
C THR A 444 -28.47 8.68 10.79
N SER A 445 -27.72 9.80 10.74
CA SER A 445 -27.31 10.44 9.48
C SER A 445 -26.46 9.50 8.61
N MET A 446 -25.49 8.81 9.21
CA MET A 446 -24.65 7.83 8.52
C MET A 446 -25.48 6.65 7.98
N GLY A 447 -26.44 6.15 8.76
CA GLY A 447 -27.30 5.07 8.31
C GLY A 447 -28.17 5.47 7.13
N ARG A 448 -28.71 6.71 7.14
CA ARG A 448 -29.46 7.22 5.99
C ARG A 448 -28.62 7.37 4.73
N VAL A 449 -27.41 7.92 4.87
CA VAL A 449 -26.45 8.00 3.75
C VAL A 449 -26.18 6.62 3.15
N LEU A 450 -25.91 5.63 4.00
CA LEU A 450 -25.56 4.28 3.56
C LEU A 450 -26.76 3.54 2.96
N LEU A 451 -27.95 3.68 3.54
CA LEU A 451 -29.19 3.09 3.01
C LEU A 451 -29.61 3.74 1.69
N ALA A 452 -29.42 5.05 1.55
CA ALA A 452 -29.77 5.79 0.34
C ALA A 452 -28.89 5.41 -0.87
N ASP A 453 -27.69 4.89 -0.62
CA ASP A 453 -26.74 4.48 -1.67
C ASP A 453 -26.92 3.03 -2.15
N LEU A 454 -27.75 2.24 -1.47
CA LEU A 454 -28.04 0.87 -1.88
C LEU A 454 -28.79 0.85 -3.22
N PRO A 455 -28.61 -0.22 -4.03
CA PRO A 455 -29.47 -0.48 -5.17
C PRO A 455 -30.95 -0.44 -4.75
N GLU A 456 -31.83 0.07 -5.62
CA GLU A 456 -33.23 0.33 -5.27
C GLU A 456 -33.95 -0.88 -4.67
N ALA A 457 -33.72 -2.08 -5.24
CA ALA A 457 -34.30 -3.32 -4.73
C ALA A 457 -33.85 -3.63 -3.29
N ASP A 458 -32.54 -3.61 -3.05
CA ASP A 458 -31.94 -3.84 -1.73
C ASP A 458 -32.39 -2.79 -0.71
N ARG A 459 -32.49 -1.53 -1.16
CA ARG A 459 -32.96 -0.40 -0.35
C ARG A 459 -34.39 -0.63 0.11
N GLN A 460 -35.31 -0.95 -0.80
CA GLN A 460 -36.71 -1.22 -0.48
C GLN A 460 -36.87 -2.45 0.43
N GLU A 461 -36.12 -3.53 0.15
CA GLU A 461 -36.11 -4.72 0.98
C GLU A 461 -35.69 -4.39 2.43
N ARG A 462 -34.56 -3.68 2.59
CA ARG A 462 -34.07 -3.29 3.91
C ARG A 462 -35.07 -2.38 4.62
N ILE A 463 -35.62 -1.37 3.95
CA ILE A 463 -36.63 -0.47 4.54
C ILE A 463 -37.86 -1.27 4.99
N GLY A 464 -38.35 -2.22 4.20
CA GLY A 464 -39.49 -3.07 4.55
C GLY A 464 -39.22 -4.01 5.73
N ALA A 465 -37.96 -4.45 5.88
CA ALA A 465 -37.52 -5.26 7.01
C ALA A 465 -37.32 -4.46 8.31
N LEU A 466 -37.09 -3.15 8.23
CA LEU A 466 -36.91 -2.32 9.42
C LEU A 466 -38.15 -2.34 10.31
N ARG A 467 -37.91 -2.29 11.63
CA ARG A 467 -38.92 -2.07 12.67
C ARG A 467 -38.53 -0.85 13.50
N PRO A 468 -38.72 0.37 12.96
CA PRO A 468 -38.31 1.58 13.66
C PRO A 468 -39.00 1.71 15.02
N GLN A 469 -38.22 2.05 16.05
CA GLN A 469 -38.72 2.40 17.37
C GLN A 469 -38.63 3.93 17.52
N ALA A 470 -39.58 4.53 18.23
CA ALA A 470 -39.50 5.94 18.57
C ALA A 470 -38.49 6.13 19.71
N LEU A 471 -37.24 6.45 19.36
CA LEU A 471 -36.17 6.72 20.33
C LEU A 471 -36.35 8.09 20.98
N THR A 472 -36.93 9.03 20.23
CA THR A 472 -37.35 10.36 20.66
C THR A 472 -38.68 10.71 19.98
N PRO A 473 -39.33 11.82 20.37
CA PRO A 473 -40.51 12.33 19.65
C PRO A 473 -40.26 12.71 18.19
N HIS A 474 -39.00 12.87 17.77
CA HIS A 474 -38.62 13.30 16.42
C HIS A 474 -38.26 12.12 15.50
N THR A 475 -38.09 10.91 16.05
CA THR A 475 -37.65 9.75 15.29
C THR A 475 -38.65 9.38 14.19
N LEU A 476 -38.19 9.28 12.94
CA LEU A 476 -39.01 8.78 11.84
C LEU A 476 -39.29 7.29 12.02
N THR A 477 -40.58 6.95 12.22
CA THR A 477 -41.01 5.55 12.43
C THR A 477 -41.78 4.94 11.26
N SER A 478 -42.26 5.74 10.31
CA SER A 478 -42.99 5.23 9.15
C SER A 478 -42.06 4.92 7.97
N ALA A 479 -42.29 3.79 7.30
CA ALA A 479 -41.52 3.39 6.12
C ALA A 479 -41.60 4.43 4.99
N ALA A 480 -42.77 5.05 4.80
CA ALA A 480 -42.96 6.10 3.79
C ALA A 480 -42.15 7.37 4.10
N ALA A 481 -42.14 7.84 5.37
CA ALA A 481 -41.36 9.02 5.74
C ALA A 481 -39.85 8.73 5.66
N LEU A 482 -39.42 7.53 6.07
CA LEU A 482 -38.03 7.11 5.93
C LEU A 482 -37.63 7.02 4.46
N GLY A 483 -38.45 6.41 3.60
CA GLY A 483 -38.23 6.34 2.15
C GLY A 483 -38.05 7.72 1.53
N ALA A 484 -38.97 8.65 1.82
CA ALA A 484 -38.87 10.03 1.33
C ALA A 484 -37.62 10.76 1.86
N ALA A 485 -37.17 10.45 3.08
CA ALA A 485 -35.92 11.00 3.60
C ALA A 485 -34.70 10.43 2.84
N LEU A 486 -34.69 9.13 2.54
CA LEU A 486 -33.61 8.48 1.79
C LEU A 486 -33.55 8.95 0.34
N ASP A 487 -34.69 9.22 -0.30
CA ASP A 487 -34.75 9.82 -1.64
C ASP A 487 -34.11 11.22 -1.67
N ARG A 488 -34.39 12.05 -0.66
CA ARG A 488 -33.71 13.34 -0.51
C ARG A 488 -32.20 13.16 -0.34
N VAL A 489 -31.77 12.25 0.54
CA VAL A 489 -30.35 11.97 0.77
C VAL A 489 -29.65 11.50 -0.51
N ALA A 490 -30.29 10.64 -1.30
CA ALA A 490 -29.76 10.19 -2.58
C ALA A 490 -29.59 11.35 -3.58
N SER A 491 -30.53 12.32 -3.58
CA SER A 491 -30.46 13.49 -4.46
C SER A 491 -29.46 14.57 -4.01
N GLU A 492 -29.33 14.79 -2.70
CA GLU A 492 -28.52 15.87 -2.12
C GLU A 492 -27.08 15.43 -1.81
N GLY A 493 -26.85 14.12 -1.64
CA GLY A 493 -25.55 13.51 -1.34
C GLY A 493 -25.08 13.71 0.10
N PHE A 494 -25.98 14.06 1.02
CA PHE A 494 -25.72 14.12 2.47
C PHE A 494 -27.00 13.84 3.25
N ALA A 495 -26.87 13.50 4.53
CA ALA A 495 -28.01 13.41 5.46
C ALA A 495 -27.76 14.31 6.66
N LEU A 496 -28.73 15.18 6.96
CA LEU A 496 -28.83 15.90 8.22
C LEU A 496 -29.95 15.24 9.04
N VAL A 497 -29.60 14.78 10.24
CA VAL A 497 -30.55 14.17 11.18
C VAL A 497 -30.50 14.95 12.48
N GLU A 498 -31.67 15.32 12.98
CA GLU A 498 -31.82 16.16 14.15
C GLU A 498 -32.73 15.50 15.18
N GLN A 499 -32.18 15.30 16.37
CA GLN A 499 -32.85 14.83 17.57
C GLN A 499 -33.53 13.46 17.46
N GLU A 500 -33.28 12.69 16.41
CA GLU A 500 -33.97 11.40 16.18
C GLU A 500 -33.38 10.22 16.95
N LEU A 501 -32.07 10.25 17.23
CA LEU A 501 -31.39 9.23 18.02
C LEU A 501 -31.41 9.56 19.51
N GLU A 502 -31.11 10.83 19.84
CA GLU A 502 -31.05 11.36 21.19
C GLU A 502 -31.53 12.82 21.16
N ALA A 503 -32.30 13.24 22.17
CA ALA A 503 -32.75 14.62 22.27
C ALA A 503 -31.53 15.56 22.40
N GLY A 504 -31.54 16.67 21.65
CA GLY A 504 -30.41 17.60 21.62
C GLY A 504 -29.21 17.15 20.78
N LEU A 505 -29.28 16.05 20.03
CA LEU A 505 -28.22 15.63 19.10
C LEU A 505 -28.53 16.08 17.68
N ARG A 506 -27.57 16.70 17.00
CA ARG A 506 -27.62 16.95 15.54
C ARG A 506 -26.43 16.26 14.88
N SER A 507 -26.66 15.67 13.72
CA SER A 507 -25.60 15.02 12.96
C SER A 507 -25.74 15.23 11.46
N LEU A 508 -24.61 15.54 10.82
CA LEU A 508 -24.48 15.69 9.38
C LEU A 508 -23.51 14.62 8.85
N ALA A 509 -23.93 13.85 7.85
CA ALA A 509 -23.12 12.79 7.26
C ALA A 509 -23.07 12.85 5.74
N VAL A 510 -21.99 12.31 5.18
CA VAL A 510 -21.75 12.12 3.74
C VAL A 510 -21.20 10.71 3.47
N PRO A 511 -21.43 10.14 2.28
CA PRO A 511 -20.92 8.81 1.95
C PRO A 511 -19.42 8.86 1.72
N VAL A 512 -18.73 7.78 2.06
CA VAL A 512 -17.34 7.51 1.64
C VAL A 512 -17.41 6.39 0.62
N ARG A 513 -16.96 6.65 -0.60
CA ARG A 513 -17.12 5.77 -1.76
C ARG A 513 -15.82 5.09 -2.13
N ASP A 514 -15.93 3.85 -2.62
CA ASP A 514 -14.83 3.17 -3.29
C ASP A 514 -14.70 3.65 -4.76
N ARG A 515 -13.70 3.17 -5.48
CA ARG A 515 -13.45 3.53 -6.89
C ARG A 515 -14.58 3.15 -7.85
N SER A 516 -15.47 2.23 -7.46
CA SER A 516 -16.65 1.88 -8.26
C SER A 516 -17.79 2.88 -8.08
N GLY A 517 -17.62 3.84 -7.17
CA GLY A 517 -18.63 4.84 -6.81
C GLY A 517 -19.60 4.35 -5.74
N ARG A 518 -19.45 3.13 -5.21
CA ARG A 518 -20.32 2.59 -4.15
C ARG A 518 -19.88 3.05 -2.76
N ALA A 519 -20.82 3.44 -1.90
CA ALA A 519 -20.53 3.78 -0.51
C ALA A 519 -20.06 2.55 0.28
N VAL A 520 -18.85 2.64 0.83
CA VAL A 520 -18.22 1.63 1.70
C VAL A 520 -18.23 2.05 3.17
N GLY A 521 -18.56 3.30 3.44
CA GLY A 521 -18.76 3.86 4.77
C GLY A 521 -19.48 5.20 4.69
N ALA A 522 -19.78 5.80 5.84
CA ALA A 522 -20.26 7.16 5.93
C ALA A 522 -19.52 7.88 7.05
N LEU A 523 -19.13 9.12 6.76
CA LEU A 523 -18.45 10.00 7.70
C LEU A 523 -19.46 11.02 8.22
N ASN A 524 -19.49 11.24 9.54
CA ASN A 524 -20.30 12.30 10.12
C ASN A 524 -19.50 13.28 10.98
N VAL A 525 -20.15 14.41 11.21
CA VAL A 525 -19.91 15.30 12.35
C VAL A 525 -21.13 15.21 13.26
N ALA A 526 -20.89 15.03 14.56
CA ALA A 526 -21.92 15.01 15.59
C ALA A 526 -21.72 16.22 16.51
N LEU A 527 -22.80 16.97 16.72
CA LEU A 527 -22.81 18.23 17.45
C LEU A 527 -24.10 18.36 18.28
N HIS A 528 -24.09 19.30 19.22
CA HIS A 528 -25.28 19.63 20.00
C HIS A 528 -26.30 20.41 19.14
N ALA A 529 -27.58 20.06 19.22
CA ALA A 529 -28.67 20.80 18.60
C ALA A 529 -28.96 22.07 19.43
N GLY A 530 -28.14 23.09 19.21
CA GLY A 530 -28.27 24.42 19.82
C GLY A 530 -29.30 25.32 19.11
N PRO A 531 -29.30 26.63 19.41
CA PRO A 531 -30.24 27.59 18.82
C PRO A 531 -30.03 27.85 17.32
N GLU A 532 -28.88 27.45 16.77
CA GLU A 532 -28.58 27.59 15.33
C GLU A 532 -29.46 26.67 14.49
N SER A 533 -29.86 27.13 13.30
CA SER A 533 -30.70 26.31 12.41
C SER A 533 -29.92 25.13 11.80
N PRO A 534 -30.61 24.05 11.41
CA PRO A 534 -30.00 22.93 10.67
C PRO A 534 -29.28 23.36 9.39
N GLU A 535 -29.84 24.34 8.67
CA GLU A 535 -29.28 24.88 7.43
C GLU A 535 -27.94 25.59 7.69
N HIS A 536 -27.84 26.32 8.81
CA HIS A 536 -26.59 26.94 9.20
C HIS A 536 -25.49 25.90 9.47
N THR A 537 -25.81 24.83 10.20
CA THR A 537 -24.87 23.72 10.42
C THR A 537 -24.46 23.09 9.08
N ARG A 538 -25.41 22.85 8.17
CA ARG A 538 -25.11 22.32 6.83
C ARG A 538 -24.11 23.22 6.10
N ASP A 539 -24.39 24.51 6.01
CA ASP A 539 -23.58 25.44 5.20
C ASP A 539 -22.16 25.62 5.76
N THR A 540 -22.01 25.55 7.09
CA THR A 540 -20.71 25.68 7.77
C THR A 540 -19.89 24.38 7.77
N VAL A 541 -20.53 23.23 7.99
CA VAL A 541 -19.83 21.95 8.22
C VAL A 541 -19.67 21.12 6.95
N LEU A 542 -20.66 21.14 6.05
CA LEU A 542 -20.68 20.30 4.85
C LEU A 542 -19.43 20.48 3.94
N PRO A 543 -18.91 21.70 3.70
CA PRO A 543 -17.72 21.87 2.87
C PRO A 543 -16.48 21.17 3.45
N ALA A 544 -16.21 21.34 4.75
CA ALA A 544 -15.07 20.69 5.42
C ALA A 544 -15.23 19.18 5.47
N LEU A 545 -16.46 18.71 5.74
CA LEU A 545 -16.82 17.30 5.74
C LEU A 545 -16.60 16.65 4.36
N ARG A 546 -17.06 17.28 3.27
CA ARG A 546 -16.84 16.81 1.89
C ARG A 546 -15.35 16.83 1.51
N ALA A 547 -14.61 17.86 1.88
CA ALA A 547 -13.18 17.92 1.64
C ALA A 547 -12.41 16.82 2.39
N CYS A 548 -12.84 16.48 3.60
CA CYS A 548 -12.29 15.35 4.36
C CYS A 548 -12.55 14.01 3.65
N VAL A 549 -13.79 13.76 3.23
CA VAL A 549 -14.13 12.56 2.45
C VAL A 549 -13.35 12.47 1.15
N ALA A 550 -13.22 13.55 0.38
CA ALA A 550 -12.45 13.54 -0.87
C ALA A 550 -10.99 13.11 -0.67
N ARG A 551 -10.36 13.49 0.46
CA ARG A 551 -9.01 13.02 0.81
C ARG A 551 -9.00 11.53 1.16
N ILE A 552 -9.97 11.07 1.94
CA ILE A 552 -10.12 9.64 2.27
C ILE A 552 -10.33 8.82 1.00
N GLU A 553 -11.25 9.23 0.12
CA GLU A 553 -11.55 8.54 -1.14
C GLU A 553 -10.33 8.50 -2.07
N ALA A 554 -9.52 9.57 -2.13
CA ALA A 554 -8.27 9.57 -2.88
C ALA A 554 -7.26 8.54 -2.34
N ASP A 555 -7.12 8.44 -1.02
CA ASP A 555 -6.25 7.44 -0.39
C ASP A 555 -6.81 6.01 -0.57
N LEU A 556 -8.13 5.82 -0.50
CA LEU A 556 -8.79 4.54 -0.78
C LEU A 556 -8.58 4.10 -2.22
N ALA A 557 -8.70 5.01 -3.19
CA ALA A 557 -8.52 4.71 -4.61
C ALA A 557 -7.12 4.16 -4.90
N VAL A 558 -6.10 4.64 -4.17
CA VAL A 558 -4.72 4.16 -4.30
C VAL A 558 -4.48 2.88 -3.49
N ALA A 559 -4.89 2.84 -2.22
CA ALA A 559 -4.63 1.70 -1.34
C ALA A 559 -5.38 0.43 -1.76
N PHE A 560 -6.60 0.62 -2.26
CA PHE A 560 -7.47 -0.43 -2.74
C PHE A 560 -7.64 -0.29 -4.26
N ALA A 561 -6.56 -0.11 -5.02
CA ALA A 561 -6.60 -0.07 -6.49
C ALA A 561 -6.93 -1.45 -7.09
N GLU A 562 -6.57 -2.55 -6.40
CA GLU A 562 -6.71 -3.92 -6.93
C GLU A 562 -7.60 -4.83 -6.07
N ALA A 563 -7.92 -4.40 -4.83
CA ALA A 563 -8.68 -5.16 -3.84
C ALA A 563 -9.95 -4.43 -3.39
N PRO A 564 -10.98 -5.13 -2.86
CA PRO A 564 -12.10 -4.48 -2.20
C PRO A 564 -11.66 -3.78 -0.90
N VAL A 565 -12.34 -2.68 -0.56
CA VAL A 565 -12.08 -1.93 0.67
C VAL A 565 -12.34 -2.83 1.89
N GLN A 566 -11.34 -2.94 2.77
CA GLN A 566 -11.47 -3.64 4.04
C GLN A 566 -12.04 -2.71 5.09
N THR A 567 -13.24 -2.99 5.62
CA THR A 567 -13.97 -2.07 6.49
C THR A 567 -13.50 -2.04 7.96
N GLY A 568 -12.67 -3.01 8.38
CA GLY A 568 -12.21 -3.16 9.76
C GLY A 568 -13.20 -3.83 10.70
#